data_AF-A0A962WLL0-F1
#
_entry.id   AF-A0A962WLL0-F1
#
_cell.length_a   1.000
_cell.length_b   1.000
_cell.length_c   1.000
_cell.angle_alpha   90.00
_cell.angle_beta   90.00
_cell.angle_gamma   90.00
#
_symmetry.space_group_name_H-M   'P 1'
#
loop_
_entity.id
_entity.type
_entity.pdbx_description
1 polymer ?
#
loop_
_entity_poly.entity_id
_entity_poly.type
_entity_poly.pdbx_seq_one_letter_code
_entity_poly.pdbx_strand_id
1 'polypeptide(L)'
;MAGTPRTACVVVAARLAASHHLASLGYIDLPRRRVTAVSKGFSGEGYEGWVEEPAQRFRISDVRMVDPAAAELTLGDGRTILVDLTGERVEGEAGRAVITINLSDPALAEMDVDELRARLRLLPPASWCSHWRDRELTSQARTRAADEARQALDAWTDEDEARFQAQLPPGTDPEATATMRRETLLHRTVKSILEDARRIRAPGLLVAVQRDAPDGYGEGWDDHRVEILWWSAPAELRFEAVELERRLGRIVPDVVGHLAEPRPRILGGIATRVQRGDDEEEDEQHDEFPAHWSETVLIEVAVTHRVDEEKLRKVRHLDLPTLEIDLGSMGGRLTLDGLRKLVVDGTEGKQWLHHPALRTRRAVLRYKLREHAEVLAYQAYIRAHRRERLLQTPTSQWAERYLLALRAFCDANIRIERLRKTEGPRYLEHLDEDSEEWAEVALAAEALEAHGVHGGAEHVFARTIVPRILSIQLNTGVGYAVSSAIQVVNAIMNTRSDNSTQWLSFYLIAAKSFDVERHFRPEQVRRFRDWRVEVVRQIDEGAPEYLRPARFDAILSLLFPAMARGLANGKGRAA
;
A
#
# COMPACT_ATOMS: atom_id res chain seq x y z
N MET A 1 55.63 52.34 5.95
CA MET A 1 56.32 53.38 5.16
C MET A 1 55.51 54.66 5.27
N ALA A 2 56.12 55.75 5.73
CA ALA A 2 55.45 57.01 6.05
C ALA A 2 55.20 57.85 4.78
N GLY A 3 53.93 58.21 4.54
CA GLY A 3 53.55 59.12 3.46
C GLY A 3 53.96 60.56 3.76
N THR A 4 54.30 61.33 2.72
CA THR A 4 54.67 62.74 2.80
C THR A 4 53.52 63.61 3.35
N PRO A 5 53.78 64.65 4.16
CA PRO A 5 52.74 65.48 4.80
C PRO A 5 51.81 66.21 3.80
N ARG A 6 52.26 66.41 2.55
CA ARG A 6 51.46 66.96 1.45
C ARG A 6 50.32 66.02 1.04
N THR A 7 50.57 64.71 1.01
CA THR A 7 49.59 63.68 0.64
C THR A 7 48.46 63.58 1.67
N ALA A 8 48.78 63.73 2.96
CA ALA A 8 47.79 63.73 4.03
C ALA A 8 46.84 64.95 3.97
N CYS A 9 47.35 66.14 3.62
CA CYS A 9 46.52 67.35 3.53
C CYS A 9 45.52 67.31 2.35
N VAL A 10 45.91 66.72 1.21
CA VAL A 10 45.06 66.62 0.02
C VAL A 10 43.89 65.65 0.25
N VAL A 11 44.13 64.53 0.94
CA VAL A 11 43.08 63.56 1.28
C VAL A 11 42.05 64.15 2.24
N VAL A 12 42.47 64.93 3.24
CA VAL A 12 41.53 65.64 4.13
C VAL A 12 40.72 66.70 3.38
N ALA A 13 41.34 67.43 2.44
CA ALA A 13 40.63 68.39 1.58
C ALA A 13 39.60 67.70 0.67
N ALA A 14 39.91 66.52 0.15
CA ALA A 14 38.98 65.70 -0.65
C ALA A 14 37.75 65.26 0.14
N ARG A 15 37.96 64.80 1.37
CA ARG A 15 36.87 64.37 2.25
C ARG A 15 35.97 65.54 2.65
N LEU A 16 36.55 66.70 2.97
CA LEU A 16 35.79 67.92 3.26
C LEU A 16 34.98 68.40 2.04
N ALA A 17 35.58 68.36 0.84
CA ALA A 17 34.90 68.72 -0.41
C ALA A 17 33.75 67.76 -0.74
N ALA A 18 33.92 66.45 -0.52
CA ALA A 18 32.87 65.45 -0.69
C ALA A 18 31.67 65.69 0.25
N SER A 19 31.93 66.03 1.51
CA SER A 19 30.87 66.34 2.49
C SER A 19 30.11 67.63 2.16
N HIS A 20 30.82 68.68 1.74
CA HIS A 20 30.16 69.90 1.24
C HIS A 20 29.35 69.61 -0.03
N HIS A 21 29.84 68.72 -0.89
CA HIS A 21 29.12 68.34 -2.10
C HIS A 21 27.82 67.59 -1.77
N LEU A 22 27.85 66.62 -0.84
CA LEU A 22 26.66 65.92 -0.34
C LEU A 22 25.61 66.90 0.22
N ALA A 23 26.06 67.88 1.01
CA ALA A 23 25.18 68.93 1.53
C ALA A 23 24.57 69.81 0.41
N SER A 24 25.35 70.11 -0.65
CA SER A 24 24.88 70.92 -1.79
C SER A 24 23.94 70.18 -2.73
N LEU A 25 24.14 68.86 -2.93
CA LEU A 25 23.29 68.02 -3.78
C LEU A 25 21.90 67.84 -3.18
N GLY A 26 21.81 67.73 -1.85
CA GLY A 26 20.55 67.54 -1.13
C GLY A 26 19.94 66.14 -1.27
N TYR A 27 20.63 65.19 -1.91
CA TYR A 27 20.24 63.79 -2.00
C TYR A 27 21.46 62.86 -2.02
N ILE A 28 21.25 61.60 -1.67
CA ILE A 28 22.23 60.52 -1.79
C ILE A 28 21.62 59.30 -2.49
N ASP A 29 22.36 58.70 -3.41
CA ASP A 29 22.03 57.43 -4.04
C ASP A 29 22.64 56.30 -3.22
N LEU A 30 21.81 55.57 -2.48
CA LEU A 30 22.24 54.41 -1.73
C LEU A 30 22.31 53.19 -2.65
N PRO A 31 23.40 52.41 -2.58
CA PRO A 31 23.60 51.27 -3.47
C PRO A 31 22.59 50.14 -3.18
N ARG A 32 22.43 49.21 -4.12
CA ARG A 32 21.70 47.96 -3.86
C ARG A 32 22.38 47.17 -2.73
N ARG A 33 21.59 46.48 -1.90
CA ARG A 33 22.08 45.60 -0.83
C ARG A 33 21.65 44.17 -1.09
N ARG A 34 22.56 43.32 -1.56
CA ARG A 34 22.37 41.87 -1.62
C ARG A 34 22.91 41.22 -0.35
N VAL A 35 22.09 40.36 0.26
CA VAL A 35 22.45 39.50 1.38
C VAL A 35 22.24 38.05 0.95
N THR A 36 23.26 37.22 1.16
CA THR A 36 23.20 35.77 0.89
C THR A 36 23.34 35.03 2.21
N ALA A 37 22.61 33.94 2.37
CA ALA A 37 22.74 32.99 3.45
C ALA A 37 22.80 31.57 2.87
N VAL A 38 23.39 30.65 3.63
CA VAL A 38 23.50 29.23 3.26
C VAL A 38 22.79 28.38 4.30
N SER A 39 22.02 27.40 3.84
CA SER A 39 21.46 26.32 4.66
C SER A 39 22.12 25.01 4.26
N LYS A 40 22.55 24.21 5.23
CA LYS A 40 23.18 22.91 4.97
C LYS A 40 22.13 21.80 5.02
N GLY A 41 22.08 20.94 4.01
CA GLY A 41 21.23 19.75 4.01
C GLY A 41 21.85 18.58 4.76
N PHE A 42 21.09 17.49 4.96
CA PHE A 42 21.63 16.28 5.60
C PHE A 42 22.69 15.59 4.73
N SER A 43 22.61 15.76 3.39
CA SER A 43 23.62 15.30 2.44
C SER A 43 24.98 16.00 2.60
N GLY A 44 24.99 17.15 3.30
CA GLY A 44 26.14 18.03 3.40
C GLY A 44 26.20 19.12 2.32
N GLU A 45 25.32 19.10 1.32
CA GLU A 45 25.18 20.13 0.29
C GLU A 45 24.72 21.47 0.91
N GLY A 46 25.27 22.57 0.40
CA GLY A 46 24.94 23.93 0.84
C GLY A 46 23.97 24.59 -0.14
N TYR A 47 22.82 25.01 0.35
CA TYR A 47 21.78 25.67 -0.42
C TYR A 47 21.82 27.18 -0.17
N GLU A 48 21.98 27.96 -1.23
CA GLU A 48 22.08 29.42 -1.16
C GLU A 48 20.73 30.11 -1.31
N GLY A 49 20.37 30.92 -0.33
CA GLY A 49 19.26 31.85 -0.41
C GLY A 49 19.79 33.27 -0.43
N TRP A 50 19.33 34.09 -1.37
CA TRP A 50 19.71 35.50 -1.43
C TRP A 50 18.49 36.40 -1.50
N VAL A 51 18.62 37.58 -0.92
CA VAL A 51 17.64 38.66 -0.94
C VAL A 51 18.35 39.94 -1.35
N GLU A 52 17.65 40.77 -2.14
CA GLU A 52 18.17 42.04 -2.60
C GLU A 52 17.22 43.17 -2.20
N GLU A 53 17.78 44.21 -1.60
CA GLU A 53 17.16 45.52 -1.50
C GLU A 53 17.66 46.38 -2.69
N PRO A 54 16.75 46.96 -3.50
CA PRO A 54 17.14 47.76 -4.66
C PRO A 54 17.85 49.06 -4.23
N ALA A 55 18.61 49.66 -5.15
CA ALA A 55 19.20 50.97 -4.94
C ALA A 55 18.10 52.03 -4.74
N GLN A 56 18.31 52.96 -3.80
CA GLN A 56 17.30 53.95 -3.39
C GLN A 56 17.92 55.33 -3.27
N ARG A 57 17.22 56.33 -3.80
CA ARG A 57 17.60 57.75 -3.64
C ARG A 57 16.89 58.34 -2.43
N PHE A 58 17.66 58.89 -1.50
CA PHE A 58 17.14 59.59 -0.33
C PHE A 58 17.48 61.08 -0.37
N ARG A 59 16.53 61.92 0.04
CA ARG A 59 16.80 63.33 0.32
C ARG A 59 17.66 63.44 1.58
N ILE A 60 18.64 64.33 1.59
CA ILE A 60 19.46 64.66 2.75
C ILE A 60 18.84 65.87 3.44
N SER A 61 18.57 65.73 4.75
CA SER A 61 18.03 66.79 5.61
C SER A 61 19.13 67.52 6.38
N ASP A 62 20.18 66.79 6.77
CA ASP A 62 21.32 67.34 7.51
C ASP A 62 22.59 66.53 7.23
N VAL A 63 23.76 67.20 7.30
CA VAL A 63 25.09 66.61 7.12
C VAL A 63 25.99 67.08 8.26
N ARG A 64 26.44 66.13 9.09
CA ARG A 64 27.31 66.40 10.24
C ARG A 64 28.62 65.64 10.11
N MET A 65 29.75 66.36 10.08
CA MET A 65 31.06 65.72 10.16
C MET A 65 31.25 65.15 11.57
N VAL A 66 31.57 63.85 11.66
CA VAL A 66 31.90 63.18 12.93
C VAL A 66 33.39 63.34 13.21
N ASP A 67 34.21 63.13 12.18
CA ASP A 67 35.66 63.35 12.18
C ASP A 67 36.14 63.59 10.72
N PRO A 68 37.45 63.81 10.46
CA PRO A 68 37.95 64.01 9.10
C PRO A 68 37.82 62.81 8.14
N ALA A 69 37.35 61.66 8.62
CA ALA A 69 37.20 60.40 7.89
C ALA A 69 35.72 59.97 7.72
N ALA A 70 34.80 60.46 8.56
CA ALA A 70 33.40 60.06 8.54
C ALA A 70 32.40 61.23 8.64
N ALA A 71 31.31 61.13 7.88
CA ALA A 71 30.19 62.06 7.92
C ALA A 71 28.89 61.31 8.27
N GLU A 72 28.07 61.89 9.12
CA GLU A 72 26.72 61.39 9.43
C GLU A 72 25.69 62.20 8.64
N LEU A 73 24.85 61.50 7.88
CA LEU A 73 23.75 62.09 7.11
C LEU A 73 22.43 61.76 7.80
N THR A 74 21.59 62.77 7.99
CA THR A 74 20.18 62.58 8.35
C THR A 74 19.34 62.60 7.08
N LEU A 75 18.60 61.53 6.82
CA LEU A 75 17.76 61.35 5.64
C LEU A 75 16.40 62.05 5.82
N GLY A 76 15.69 62.28 4.71
CA GLY A 76 14.38 62.94 4.66
C GLY A 76 13.26 62.26 5.46
N ASP A 77 13.44 60.99 5.82
CA ASP A 77 12.51 60.20 6.62
C ASP A 77 12.89 60.10 8.11
N GLY A 78 13.95 60.81 8.53
CA GLY A 78 14.44 60.85 9.90
C GLY A 78 15.45 59.75 10.26
N ARG A 79 15.79 58.84 9.34
CA ARG A 79 16.87 57.86 9.56
C ARG A 79 18.24 58.51 9.43
N THR A 80 19.23 57.97 10.12
CA THR A 80 20.63 58.43 10.05
C THR A 80 21.53 57.36 9.44
N ILE A 81 22.45 57.77 8.57
CA ILE A 81 23.45 56.90 7.95
C ILE A 81 24.85 57.48 8.14
N LEU A 82 25.81 56.64 8.48
CA LEU A 82 27.21 57.00 8.56
C LEU A 82 27.89 56.74 7.21
N VAL A 83 28.61 57.73 6.70
CA VAL A 83 29.38 57.66 5.47
C VAL A 83 30.86 57.71 5.84
N ASP A 84 31.52 56.56 5.74
CA ASP A 84 32.97 56.48 5.78
C ASP A 84 33.53 56.96 4.42
N LEU A 85 34.42 57.94 4.46
CA LEU A 85 35.04 58.56 3.28
C LEU A 85 36.47 58.05 3.04
N THR A 86 36.92 57.06 3.81
CA THR A 86 38.26 56.49 3.66
C THR A 86 38.30 55.32 2.69
N GLY A 87 37.20 54.59 2.53
CA GLY A 87 37.21 53.31 1.81
C GLY A 87 37.61 52.12 2.68
N GLU A 88 38.03 52.36 3.94
CA GLU A 88 38.35 51.31 4.89
C GLU A 88 37.05 50.83 5.54
N ARG A 89 36.72 49.55 5.36
CA ARG A 89 35.50 48.97 5.94
C ARG A 89 35.49 49.15 7.46
N VAL A 90 34.72 50.11 7.94
CA VAL A 90 34.41 50.26 9.36
C VAL A 90 33.39 49.17 9.72
N GLU A 91 33.68 48.38 10.76
CA GLU A 91 32.71 47.44 11.31
C GLU A 91 31.51 48.24 11.84
N GLY A 92 30.34 48.05 11.22
CA GLY A 92 29.11 48.71 11.63
C GLY A 92 28.53 48.06 12.89
N GLU A 93 28.02 48.89 13.80
CA GLU A 93 27.21 48.42 14.92
C GLU A 93 25.82 47.95 14.45
N ALA A 94 25.30 46.90 15.08
CA ALA A 94 24.00 46.33 14.73
C ALA A 94 22.88 47.39 14.79
N GLY A 95 22.21 47.62 13.66
CA GLY A 95 21.10 48.58 13.54
C GLY A 95 21.52 49.97 13.05
N ARG A 96 22.82 50.28 12.99
CA ARG A 96 23.33 51.49 12.35
C ARG A 96 23.64 51.18 10.88
N ALA A 97 23.27 52.10 9.98
CA ALA A 97 23.60 51.97 8.57
C ALA A 97 24.92 52.69 8.29
N VAL A 98 25.84 51.98 7.64
CA VAL A 98 27.16 52.51 7.28
C VAL A 98 27.41 52.20 5.80
N ILE A 99 27.75 53.23 5.04
CA ILE A 99 28.29 53.11 3.69
C ILE A 99 29.71 53.64 3.64
N THR A 100 30.50 53.12 2.73
CA THR A 100 31.85 53.63 2.46
C THR A 100 31.94 54.16 1.03
N ILE A 101 32.63 55.29 0.87
CA ILE A 101 32.99 55.91 -0.40
C ILE A 101 34.51 55.99 -0.41
N ASN A 102 35.15 55.27 -1.33
CA ASN A 102 36.61 55.25 -1.40
C ASN A 102 37.14 56.57 -1.98
N LEU A 103 37.64 57.44 -1.11
CA LEU A 103 38.34 58.68 -1.47
C LEU A 103 39.85 58.62 -1.15
N SER A 104 40.40 57.43 -0.89
CA SER A 104 41.82 57.22 -0.59
C SER A 104 42.63 56.76 -1.82
N ASP A 105 42.11 56.96 -3.02
CA ASP A 105 42.81 56.70 -4.28
C ASP A 105 44.09 57.57 -4.37
N PRO A 106 45.29 56.99 -4.53
CA PRO A 106 46.53 57.74 -4.71
C PRO A 106 46.48 58.76 -5.85
N ALA A 107 45.66 58.50 -6.88
CA ALA A 107 45.46 59.43 -7.99
C ALA A 107 44.82 60.77 -7.56
N LEU A 108 44.03 60.78 -6.48
CA LEU A 108 43.43 62.01 -5.92
C LEU A 108 44.49 62.90 -5.25
N ALA A 109 45.60 62.32 -4.78
CA ALA A 109 46.67 63.07 -4.11
C ALA A 109 47.57 63.86 -5.09
N GLU A 110 47.52 63.53 -6.39
CA GLU A 110 48.28 64.20 -7.45
C GLU A 110 47.50 65.35 -8.12
N MET A 111 46.20 65.49 -7.84
CA MET A 111 45.32 66.51 -8.42
C MET A 111 45.47 67.86 -7.71
N ASP A 112 45.25 68.96 -8.43
CA ASP A 112 45.08 70.28 -7.79
C ASP A 112 43.69 70.41 -7.14
N VAL A 113 43.51 71.43 -6.31
CA VAL A 113 42.29 71.62 -5.49
C VAL A 113 41.03 71.84 -6.34
N ASP A 114 41.14 72.47 -7.51
CA ASP A 114 39.98 72.75 -8.36
C ASP A 114 39.61 71.56 -9.24
N GLU A 115 40.60 70.81 -9.71
CA GLU A 115 40.41 69.53 -10.43
C GLU A 115 39.82 68.46 -9.50
N LEU A 116 40.30 68.41 -8.24
CA LEU A 116 39.77 67.56 -7.19
C LEU A 116 38.32 67.91 -6.86
N ARG A 117 37.97 69.20 -6.76
CA ARG A 117 36.58 69.65 -6.61
C ARG A 117 35.70 69.27 -7.81
N ALA A 118 36.22 69.39 -9.04
CA ALA A 118 35.47 69.05 -10.25
C ALA A 118 35.18 67.55 -10.33
N ARG A 119 36.15 66.70 -9.98
CA ARG A 119 36.01 65.24 -9.96
C ARG A 119 35.08 64.75 -8.85
N LEU A 120 35.16 65.35 -7.66
CA LEU A 120 34.28 65.02 -6.53
C LEU A 120 32.81 65.45 -6.71
N ARG A 121 32.47 66.21 -7.77
CA ARG A 121 31.08 66.43 -8.20
C ARG A 121 30.40 65.14 -8.70
N LEU A 122 31.20 64.12 -9.01
CA LEU A 122 30.74 62.77 -9.33
C LEU A 122 31.35 61.84 -8.29
N LEU A 123 30.67 61.69 -7.15
CA LEU A 123 31.16 60.83 -6.08
C LEU A 123 31.35 59.39 -6.61
N PRO A 124 32.45 58.71 -6.22
CA PRO A 124 32.60 57.28 -6.47
C PRO A 124 31.39 56.49 -5.93
N PRO A 125 31.10 55.30 -6.49
CA PRO A 125 29.98 54.50 -6.04
C PRO A 125 30.16 54.11 -4.56
N ALA A 126 29.15 54.41 -3.76
CA ALA A 126 29.10 53.98 -2.36
C ALA A 126 28.93 52.46 -2.28
N SER A 127 29.45 51.85 -1.21
CA SER A 127 29.27 50.43 -0.88
C SER A 127 28.76 50.26 0.54
N TRP A 128 27.85 49.32 0.76
CA TRP A 128 27.34 49.02 2.11
C TRP A 128 28.42 48.34 2.97
N CYS A 129 28.64 48.86 4.18
CA CYS A 129 29.33 48.20 5.27
C CYS A 129 28.33 47.52 6.21
N SER A 130 27.21 48.19 6.50
CA SER A 130 26.07 47.65 7.28
C SER A 130 24.78 48.37 6.91
N HIS A 131 23.64 47.68 6.96
CA HIS A 131 22.32 48.21 6.63
C HIS A 131 21.34 48.07 7.80
N TRP A 132 20.43 49.02 7.99
CA TRP A 132 19.43 48.97 9.08
C TRP A 132 18.51 47.75 9.00
N ARG A 133 18.30 47.17 7.80
CA ARG A 133 17.56 45.91 7.60
C ARG A 133 18.43 44.67 7.54
N ASP A 134 19.74 44.72 7.79
CA ASP A 134 20.60 43.54 7.60
C ASP A 134 20.12 42.34 8.42
N ARG A 135 19.57 42.54 9.62
CA ARG A 135 18.95 41.46 10.41
C ARG A 135 17.74 40.83 9.72
N GLU A 136 16.86 41.65 9.17
CA GLU A 136 15.66 41.20 8.46
C GLU A 136 16.02 40.52 7.13
N LEU A 137 16.88 41.15 6.32
CA LEU A 137 17.36 40.62 5.05
C LEU A 137 18.11 39.30 5.24
N THR A 138 18.92 39.18 6.30
CA THR A 138 19.59 37.91 6.65
C THR A 138 18.58 36.85 7.05
N SER A 139 17.54 37.20 7.82
CA SER A 139 16.46 36.27 8.15
C SER A 139 15.74 35.77 6.90
N GLN A 140 15.37 36.67 5.98
CA GLN A 140 14.71 36.31 4.72
C GLN A 140 15.61 35.45 3.82
N ALA A 141 16.90 35.78 3.73
CA ALA A 141 17.88 34.99 2.98
C ALA A 141 18.02 33.57 3.56
N ARG A 142 18.04 33.43 4.89
CA ARG A 142 18.03 32.12 5.57
C ARG A 142 16.76 31.34 5.28
N THR A 143 15.59 31.98 5.30
CA THR A 143 14.32 31.34 4.94
C THR A 143 14.35 30.84 3.49
N ARG A 144 14.87 31.62 2.54
CA ARG A 144 15.04 31.17 1.15
C ARG A 144 16.01 29.99 1.04
N ALA A 145 17.15 30.04 1.72
CA ALA A 145 18.13 28.97 1.73
C ALA A 145 17.55 27.65 2.27
N ALA A 146 16.76 27.74 3.35
CA ALA A 146 16.07 26.60 3.93
C ALA A 146 14.96 26.06 3.02
N ASP A 147 14.23 26.94 2.31
CA ASP A 147 13.22 26.50 1.34
C ASP A 147 13.84 25.80 0.12
N GLU A 148 14.97 26.28 -0.39
CA GLU A 148 15.73 25.58 -1.45
C GLU A 148 16.14 24.18 -1.00
N ALA A 149 16.69 24.03 0.21
CA ALA A 149 17.02 22.71 0.77
C ALA A 149 15.77 21.82 0.90
N ARG A 150 14.62 22.40 1.27
CA ARG A 150 13.34 21.68 1.38
C ARG A 150 12.83 21.24 0.02
N GLN A 151 12.89 22.12 -0.99
CA GLN A 151 12.51 21.81 -2.36
C GLN A 151 13.39 20.70 -2.96
N ALA A 152 14.66 20.64 -2.55
CA ALA A 152 15.60 19.58 -2.92
C ALA A 152 15.45 18.28 -2.09
N LEU A 153 14.49 18.20 -1.16
CA LEU A 153 14.31 17.08 -0.22
C LEU A 153 15.57 16.76 0.58
N ASP A 154 16.24 17.80 1.05
CA ASP A 154 17.50 17.72 1.81
C ASP A 154 17.47 18.56 3.10
N ALA A 155 16.37 19.26 3.37
CA ALA A 155 16.19 20.04 4.59
C ALA A 155 16.23 19.15 5.84
N TRP A 156 17.13 19.50 6.76
CA TRP A 156 17.36 18.77 8.00
C TRP A 156 17.80 19.73 9.10
N THR A 157 17.00 19.83 10.16
CA THR A 157 17.24 20.79 11.25
C THR A 157 18.04 20.15 12.39
N ASP A 158 18.59 20.97 13.29
CA ASP A 158 19.26 20.48 14.51
C ASP A 158 18.30 19.68 15.41
N GLU A 159 17.00 20.03 15.40
CA GLU A 159 15.96 19.29 16.11
C GLU A 159 15.69 17.93 15.47
N ASP A 160 15.67 17.87 14.12
CA ASP A 160 15.56 16.61 13.38
C ASP A 160 16.74 15.68 13.71
N GLU A 161 17.96 16.22 13.72
CA GLU A 161 19.16 15.45 14.07
C GLU A 161 19.10 14.95 15.52
N ALA A 162 18.70 15.78 16.48
CA ALA A 162 18.56 15.35 17.87
C ALA A 162 17.54 14.21 18.03
N ARG A 163 16.40 14.28 17.34
CA ARG A 163 15.37 13.24 17.38
C ARG A 163 15.82 11.94 16.70
N PHE A 164 16.50 12.07 15.56
CA PHE A 164 17.05 10.93 14.81
C PHE A 164 18.12 10.20 15.62
N GLN A 165 19.07 10.93 16.21
CA GLN A 165 20.14 10.35 17.05
C GLN A 165 19.59 9.61 18.27
N ALA A 166 18.47 10.07 18.85
CA ALA A 166 17.83 9.39 19.97
C ALA A 166 17.25 8.01 19.61
N GLN A 167 17.02 7.72 18.32
CA GLN A 167 16.43 6.47 17.82
C GLN A 167 17.43 5.62 17.03
N LEU A 168 18.64 6.12 16.78
CA LEU A 168 19.63 5.45 15.97
C LEU A 168 20.24 4.25 16.71
N PRO A 169 20.32 3.05 16.09
CA PRO A 169 20.99 1.91 16.69
C PRO A 169 22.48 2.19 16.96
N PRO A 170 23.03 1.76 18.11
CA PRO A 170 24.44 1.94 18.41
C PRO A 170 25.32 1.16 17.42
N GLY A 171 26.39 1.80 16.94
CA GLY A 171 27.35 1.18 16.02
C GLY A 171 26.96 1.19 14.54
N THR A 172 25.90 1.92 14.15
CA THR A 172 25.52 2.12 12.75
C THR A 172 26.63 2.87 12.00
N ASP A 173 27.00 2.39 10.80
CA ASP A 173 28.04 3.03 10.00
C ASP A 173 27.57 4.37 9.39
N PRO A 174 28.49 5.26 8.96
CA PRO A 174 28.13 6.58 8.44
C PRO A 174 27.27 6.57 7.17
N GLU A 175 27.42 5.57 6.29
CA GLU A 175 26.71 5.49 5.01
C GLU A 175 25.27 4.99 5.23
N ALA A 176 25.10 3.97 6.07
CA ALA A 176 23.79 3.52 6.55
C ALA A 176 23.06 4.66 7.28
N THR A 177 23.77 5.42 8.12
CA THR A 177 23.21 6.58 8.83
C THR A 177 22.68 7.64 7.86
N ALA A 178 23.43 7.97 6.79
CA ALA A 178 22.99 8.91 5.76
C ALA A 178 21.74 8.41 5.01
N THR A 179 21.69 7.11 4.73
CA THR A 179 20.54 6.46 4.10
C THR A 179 19.30 6.53 4.99
N MET A 180 19.42 6.20 6.27
CA MET A 180 18.32 6.28 7.25
C MET A 180 17.78 7.70 7.45
N ARG A 181 18.63 8.74 7.39
CA ARG A 181 18.17 10.15 7.41
C ARG A 181 17.29 10.45 6.20
N ARG A 182 17.74 10.05 5.01
CA ARG A 182 16.99 10.22 3.76
C ARG A 182 15.64 9.51 3.83
N GLU A 183 15.62 8.27 4.30
CA GLU A 183 14.39 7.49 4.48
C GLU A 183 13.41 8.17 5.42
N THR A 184 13.90 8.63 6.58
CA THR A 184 13.09 9.34 7.59
C THR A 184 12.45 10.59 7.00
N LEU A 185 13.24 11.38 6.27
CA LEU A 185 12.76 12.59 5.60
C LEU A 185 11.71 12.27 4.54
N LEU A 186 11.92 11.24 3.72
CA LEU A 186 10.98 10.82 2.68
C LEU A 186 9.65 10.31 3.28
N HIS A 187 9.69 9.43 4.29
CA HIS A 187 8.46 8.98 4.97
C HIS A 187 7.65 10.15 5.51
N ARG A 188 8.29 11.05 6.25
CA ARG A 188 7.64 12.25 6.80
C ARG A 188 7.04 13.12 5.71
N THR A 189 7.78 13.33 4.62
CA THR A 189 7.34 14.19 3.52
C THR A 189 6.16 13.58 2.77
N VAL A 190 6.18 12.27 2.48
CA VAL A 190 5.04 11.57 1.86
C VAL A 190 3.80 11.62 2.74
N LYS A 191 3.95 11.36 4.04
CA LYS A 191 2.85 11.44 5.02
C LYS A 191 2.20 12.83 5.01
N SER A 192 3.01 13.89 5.09
CA SER A 192 2.53 15.28 5.01
C SER A 192 1.87 15.59 3.68
N ILE A 193 2.43 15.14 2.55
CA ILE A 193 1.82 15.33 1.22
C ILE A 193 0.43 14.69 1.17
N LEU A 194 0.27 13.48 1.70
CA LEU A 194 -1.01 12.76 1.70
C LEU A 194 -2.03 13.41 2.63
N GLU A 195 -1.60 13.87 3.81
CA GLU A 195 -2.43 14.61 4.77
C GLU A 195 -2.93 15.94 4.19
N ASP A 196 -2.06 16.68 3.49
CA ASP A 196 -2.38 17.96 2.84
C ASP A 196 -3.26 17.77 1.60
N ALA A 197 -2.91 16.81 0.73
CA ALA A 197 -3.60 16.62 -0.54
C ALA A 197 -4.98 15.96 -0.37
N ARG A 198 -5.14 15.12 0.65
CA ARG A 198 -6.34 14.31 0.93
C ARG A 198 -6.89 13.58 -0.30
N ARG A 199 -6.00 13.22 -1.21
CA ARG A 199 -6.32 12.41 -2.38
C ARG A 199 -5.08 11.66 -2.83
N ILE A 200 -5.31 10.54 -3.49
CA ILE A 200 -4.26 9.75 -4.13
C ILE A 200 -4.83 9.05 -5.36
N ARG A 201 -4.09 9.06 -6.46
CA ARG A 201 -4.35 8.18 -7.59
C ARG A 201 -3.78 6.81 -7.29
N ALA A 202 -4.64 5.80 -7.28
CA ALA A 202 -4.28 4.42 -7.02
C ALA A 202 -4.30 3.60 -8.31
N PRO A 203 -3.41 2.61 -8.45
CA PRO A 203 -3.38 1.74 -9.63
C PRO A 203 -4.66 0.91 -9.73
N GLY A 204 -4.92 0.39 -10.93
CA GLY A 204 -5.98 -0.58 -11.18
C GLY A 204 -5.78 -1.87 -10.39
N LEU A 205 -6.85 -2.63 -10.24
CA LEU A 205 -6.82 -3.97 -9.68
C LEU A 205 -6.72 -5.00 -10.81
N LEU A 206 -6.03 -6.11 -10.57
CA LEU A 206 -5.81 -7.18 -11.56
C LEU A 206 -5.90 -8.54 -10.89
N VAL A 207 -6.64 -9.48 -11.48
CA VAL A 207 -6.60 -10.90 -11.09
C VAL A 207 -6.81 -11.79 -12.30
N ALA A 208 -5.97 -12.80 -12.45
CA ALA A 208 -6.07 -13.82 -13.49
C ALA A 208 -6.27 -15.20 -12.87
N VAL A 209 -6.98 -16.05 -13.58
CA VAL A 209 -7.02 -17.50 -13.36
C VAL A 209 -6.78 -18.17 -14.70
N GLN A 210 -6.04 -19.28 -14.69
CA GLN A 210 -5.70 -19.99 -15.92
C GLN A 210 -5.81 -21.49 -15.71
N ARG A 211 -5.99 -22.21 -16.81
CA ARG A 211 -5.94 -23.65 -16.87
C ARG A 211 -5.33 -24.12 -18.17
N ASP A 212 -4.26 -24.89 -18.05
CA ASP A 212 -3.61 -25.57 -19.15
C ASP A 212 -4.30 -26.90 -19.43
N ALA A 213 -4.29 -27.31 -20.70
CA ALA A 213 -4.66 -28.67 -21.07
C ALA A 213 -3.62 -29.65 -20.47
N PRO A 214 -4.04 -30.82 -19.97
CA PRO A 214 -3.12 -31.74 -19.31
C PRO A 214 -2.26 -32.50 -20.32
N ASP A 215 -0.97 -32.58 -20.00
CA ASP A 215 0.05 -33.27 -20.78
C ASP A 215 -0.29 -34.76 -21.05
N GLY A 216 0.03 -35.23 -22.25
CA GLY A 216 0.06 -36.66 -22.60
C GLY A 216 -1.30 -37.26 -22.99
N TYR A 217 -2.29 -36.44 -23.32
CA TYR A 217 -3.60 -36.88 -23.79
C TYR A 217 -3.88 -36.40 -25.23
N GLY A 218 -3.21 -37.04 -26.21
CA GLY A 218 -3.54 -37.00 -27.65
C GLY A 218 -2.93 -35.85 -28.46
N GLU A 219 -2.70 -36.13 -29.75
CA GLU A 219 -2.28 -35.12 -30.74
C GLU A 219 -3.38 -34.04 -30.86
N GLY A 220 -3.03 -32.77 -30.61
CA GLY A 220 -3.90 -31.61 -30.88
C GLY A 220 -4.50 -30.89 -29.67
N TRP A 221 -4.15 -31.25 -28.44
CA TRP A 221 -4.43 -30.45 -27.22
C TRP A 221 -3.16 -29.93 -26.54
N ASP A 222 -2.00 -30.37 -26.99
CA ASP A 222 -0.71 -29.85 -26.54
C ASP A 222 -0.71 -28.33 -26.79
N ASP A 223 -0.26 -27.55 -25.80
CA ASP A 223 -0.24 -26.09 -25.81
C ASP A 223 -1.61 -25.36 -25.77
N HIS A 224 -2.70 -26.06 -25.45
CA HIS A 224 -4.00 -25.41 -25.21
C HIS A 224 -4.07 -24.79 -23.80
N ARG A 225 -4.50 -23.53 -23.72
CA ARG A 225 -4.64 -22.81 -22.45
C ARG A 225 -5.86 -21.90 -22.46
N VAL A 226 -6.60 -21.91 -21.36
CA VAL A 226 -7.67 -20.93 -21.11
C VAL A 226 -7.26 -20.03 -19.96
N GLU A 227 -7.17 -18.73 -20.21
CA GLU A 227 -6.94 -17.70 -19.19
C GLU A 227 -8.17 -16.80 -19.11
N ILE A 228 -8.63 -16.50 -17.89
CA ILE A 228 -9.63 -15.48 -17.65
C ILE A 228 -9.04 -14.43 -16.72
N LEU A 229 -9.02 -13.19 -17.19
CA LEU A 229 -8.49 -12.02 -16.52
C LEU A 229 -9.63 -11.08 -16.14
N TRP A 230 -9.57 -10.51 -14.94
CA TRP A 230 -10.35 -9.34 -14.58
C TRP A 230 -9.41 -8.18 -14.23
N TRP A 231 -9.76 -6.99 -14.71
CA TRP A 231 -8.99 -5.77 -14.47
C TRP A 231 -9.91 -4.59 -14.15
N SER A 232 -9.39 -3.60 -13.42
CA SER A 232 -10.06 -2.31 -13.21
C SER A 232 -9.18 -1.15 -13.68
N ALA A 233 -9.80 -0.04 -14.06
CA ALA A 233 -9.06 1.20 -14.31
C ALA A 233 -8.44 1.75 -13.00
N PRO A 234 -7.33 2.52 -13.09
CA PRO A 234 -6.85 3.32 -11.97
C PRO A 234 -7.93 4.26 -11.43
N ALA A 235 -7.93 4.51 -10.12
CA ALA A 235 -8.96 5.31 -9.45
C ALA A 235 -8.33 6.48 -8.69
N GLU A 236 -8.99 7.64 -8.71
CA GLU A 236 -8.71 8.71 -7.75
C GLU A 236 -9.48 8.43 -6.46
N LEU A 237 -8.75 8.26 -5.37
CA LEU A 237 -9.28 8.10 -4.04
C LEU A 237 -9.22 9.46 -3.33
N ARG A 238 -10.36 9.94 -2.83
CA ARG A 238 -10.46 11.18 -2.05
C ARG A 238 -10.76 10.85 -0.61
N PHE A 239 -10.09 11.51 0.31
CA PHE A 239 -10.19 11.27 1.74
C PHE A 239 -10.94 12.41 2.44
N GLU A 240 -11.92 12.06 3.27
CA GLU A 240 -12.51 13.03 4.20
C GLU A 240 -11.56 13.31 5.38
N ALA A 241 -10.85 12.28 5.81
CA ALA A 241 -9.87 12.31 6.88
C ALA A 241 -8.66 11.44 6.54
N VAL A 242 -7.49 11.92 6.96
CA VAL A 242 -6.20 11.22 6.84
C VAL A 242 -5.60 11.20 8.24
N GLU A 243 -5.19 10.03 8.69
CA GLU A 243 -4.60 9.85 10.02
C GLU A 243 -3.24 9.15 9.87
N LEU A 244 -2.21 9.73 10.49
CA LEU A 244 -0.85 9.24 10.39
C LEU A 244 -0.54 8.29 11.55
N GLU A 245 0.11 7.17 11.25
CA GLU A 245 0.62 6.21 12.26
C GLU A 245 -0.43 5.74 13.28
N ARG A 246 -1.70 5.66 12.87
CA ARG A 246 -2.78 5.14 13.74
C ARG A 246 -2.69 3.63 13.85
N ARG A 247 -2.62 3.14 15.09
CA ARG A 247 -2.66 1.70 15.37
C ARG A 247 -4.02 1.10 14.99
N LEU A 248 -3.99 0.09 14.11
CA LEU A 248 -5.14 -0.72 13.71
C LEU A 248 -4.84 -2.20 13.99
N GLY A 249 -5.48 -2.75 15.03
CA GLY A 249 -5.20 -4.10 15.50
C GLY A 249 -3.73 -4.29 15.90
N ARG A 250 -2.99 -5.08 15.13
CA ARG A 250 -1.57 -5.41 15.36
C ARG A 250 -0.59 -4.68 14.44
N ILE A 251 -1.06 -3.75 13.62
CA ILE A 251 -0.21 -2.95 12.74
C ILE A 251 -0.35 -1.46 13.03
N VAL A 252 0.67 -0.72 12.61
CA VAL A 252 0.67 0.75 12.54
C VAL A 252 1.03 1.07 11.08
N PRO A 253 0.03 1.35 10.23
CA PRO A 253 0.27 1.82 8.88
C PRO A 253 0.84 3.23 8.89
N ASP A 254 1.61 3.59 7.85
CA ASP A 254 2.10 4.96 7.71
C ASP A 254 0.95 5.98 7.61
N VAL A 255 -0.09 5.62 6.84
CA VAL A 255 -1.29 6.45 6.66
C VAL A 255 -2.55 5.59 6.66
N VAL A 256 -3.59 6.10 7.32
CA VAL A 256 -4.96 5.60 7.30
C VAL A 256 -5.83 6.66 6.63
N GLY A 257 -6.33 6.38 5.43
CA GLY A 257 -7.22 7.26 4.68
C GLY A 257 -8.68 6.80 4.80
N HIS A 258 -9.56 7.70 5.23
CA HIS A 258 -11.01 7.49 5.25
C HIS A 258 -11.61 8.10 3.99
N LEU A 259 -12.20 7.27 3.13
CA LEU A 259 -12.73 7.70 1.83
C LEU A 259 -13.96 8.59 2.01
N ALA A 260 -13.99 9.70 1.26
CA ALA A 260 -15.14 10.58 1.20
C ALA A 260 -16.31 9.92 0.41
N GLU A 261 -17.54 10.21 0.81
CA GLU A 261 -18.73 9.83 0.06
C GLU A 261 -19.06 10.85 -1.06
N PRO A 262 -19.62 10.41 -2.22
CA PRO A 262 -19.85 9.02 -2.58
C PRO A 262 -18.54 8.30 -2.92
N ARG A 263 -18.35 7.10 -2.35
CA ARG A 263 -17.20 6.27 -2.69
C ARG A 263 -17.19 5.92 -4.18
N PRO A 264 -16.01 5.87 -4.83
CA PRO A 264 -15.93 5.44 -6.22
C PRO A 264 -16.49 4.02 -6.40
N ARG A 265 -16.87 3.68 -7.63
CA ARG A 265 -17.18 2.29 -7.99
C ARG A 265 -15.96 1.69 -8.67
N ILE A 266 -15.68 0.42 -8.38
CA ILE A 266 -14.65 -0.34 -9.06
C ILE A 266 -15.30 -0.91 -10.33
N LEU A 267 -15.16 -0.17 -11.43
CA LEU A 267 -15.57 -0.61 -12.75
C LEU A 267 -14.42 -1.36 -13.40
N GLY A 268 -14.72 -2.54 -13.94
CA GLY A 268 -13.73 -3.41 -14.55
C GLY A 268 -14.19 -4.04 -15.86
N GLY A 269 -13.26 -4.75 -16.48
CA GLY A 269 -13.49 -5.62 -17.63
C GLY A 269 -13.07 -7.05 -17.30
N ILE A 270 -13.65 -8.01 -18.02
CA ILE A 270 -13.22 -9.40 -18.04
C ILE A 270 -12.70 -9.71 -19.44
N ALA A 271 -11.49 -10.23 -19.55
CA ALA A 271 -10.95 -10.77 -20.80
C ALA A 271 -10.82 -12.29 -20.65
N THR A 272 -11.28 -13.04 -21.65
CA THR A 272 -11.08 -14.49 -21.75
C THR A 272 -10.17 -14.75 -22.94
N ARG A 273 -9.06 -15.42 -22.71
CA ARG A 273 -8.09 -15.82 -23.74
C ARG A 273 -8.06 -17.32 -23.87
N VAL A 274 -8.17 -17.80 -25.10
CA VAL A 274 -8.06 -19.21 -25.47
C VAL A 274 -6.89 -19.35 -26.42
N GLN A 275 -5.84 -20.01 -25.96
CA GLN A 275 -4.70 -20.42 -26.78
C GLN A 275 -4.93 -21.83 -27.32
N ARG A 276 -4.71 -22.03 -28.62
CA ARG A 276 -4.72 -23.33 -29.31
C ARG A 276 -3.47 -23.43 -30.20
N GLY A 277 -2.35 -23.90 -29.66
CA GLY A 277 -1.07 -23.87 -30.38
C GLY A 277 -0.65 -22.42 -30.68
N ASP A 278 -0.47 -22.07 -31.95
CA ASP A 278 -0.14 -20.70 -32.39
C ASP A 278 -1.35 -19.76 -32.46
N ASP A 279 -2.57 -20.29 -32.42
CA ASP A 279 -3.81 -19.50 -32.52
C ASP A 279 -4.24 -18.98 -31.15
N GLU A 280 -4.58 -17.68 -31.06
CA GLU A 280 -5.09 -17.02 -29.86
C GLU A 280 -6.43 -16.33 -30.16
N GLU A 281 -7.46 -16.65 -29.36
CA GLU A 281 -8.75 -15.97 -29.37
C GLU A 281 -8.92 -15.18 -28.06
N GLU A 282 -9.28 -13.90 -28.15
CA GLU A 282 -9.53 -13.03 -26.99
C GLU A 282 -10.93 -12.41 -27.07
N ASP A 283 -11.72 -12.64 -26.02
CA ASP A 283 -13.05 -12.06 -25.84
C ASP A 283 -13.08 -11.13 -24.62
N GLU A 284 -13.40 -9.85 -24.83
CA GLU A 284 -13.55 -8.86 -23.77
C GLU A 284 -15.02 -8.57 -23.46
N GLN A 285 -15.34 -8.49 -22.17
CA GLN A 285 -16.68 -8.22 -21.64
C GLN A 285 -16.62 -7.17 -20.53
N HIS A 286 -17.67 -6.35 -20.41
CA HIS A 286 -17.80 -5.44 -19.28
C HIS A 286 -18.19 -6.20 -17.99
N ASP A 287 -17.65 -5.75 -16.87
CA ASP A 287 -18.06 -6.24 -15.56
C ASP A 287 -19.40 -5.63 -15.15
N GLU A 288 -20.46 -6.43 -15.19
CA GLU A 288 -21.82 -6.02 -14.85
C GLU A 288 -22.02 -5.72 -13.35
N PHE A 289 -21.12 -6.19 -12.48
CA PHE A 289 -21.29 -6.12 -11.03
C PHE A 289 -20.14 -5.36 -10.36
N PRO A 290 -20.12 -4.02 -10.40
CA PRO A 290 -19.03 -3.23 -9.83
C PRO A 290 -18.83 -3.48 -8.33
N ALA A 291 -17.58 -3.66 -7.92
CA ALA A 291 -17.23 -3.76 -6.50
C ALA A 291 -17.20 -2.38 -5.85
N HIS A 292 -17.42 -2.34 -4.53
CA HIS A 292 -17.34 -1.11 -3.73
C HIS A 292 -16.00 -0.99 -3.03
N TRP A 293 -15.53 0.24 -2.85
CA TRP A 293 -14.40 0.53 -1.99
C TRP A 293 -14.79 0.40 -0.51
N SER A 294 -13.87 -0.13 0.30
CA SER A 294 -13.95 -0.05 1.76
C SER A 294 -13.92 1.41 2.21
N GLU A 295 -14.52 1.72 3.37
CA GLU A 295 -14.47 3.07 3.95
C GLU A 295 -13.05 3.53 4.28
N THR A 296 -12.17 2.57 4.57
CA THR A 296 -10.78 2.83 4.95
C THR A 296 -9.82 2.20 3.96
N VAL A 297 -8.78 2.94 3.59
CA VAL A 297 -7.63 2.48 2.80
C VAL A 297 -6.36 2.74 3.60
N LEU A 298 -5.48 1.75 3.67
CA LEU A 298 -4.18 1.84 4.33
C LEU A 298 -3.12 2.15 3.28
N ILE A 299 -2.15 3.00 3.62
CA ILE A 299 -1.01 3.29 2.76
C ILE A 299 0.27 3.08 3.56
N GLU A 300 1.20 2.35 2.96
CA GLU A 300 2.55 2.08 3.45
C GLU A 300 3.54 2.73 2.50
N VAL A 301 4.58 3.36 3.03
CA VAL A 301 5.66 3.94 2.24
C VAL A 301 6.86 3.01 2.38
N ALA A 302 7.48 2.66 1.26
CA ALA A 302 8.70 1.87 1.22
C ALA A 302 9.79 2.71 0.56
N VAL A 303 10.95 2.82 1.21
CA VAL A 303 12.12 3.53 0.64
C VAL A 303 13.24 2.54 0.34
N THR A 304 13.72 1.80 1.33
CA THR A 304 14.69 0.71 1.13
C THR A 304 14.09 -0.64 1.46
N HIS A 305 13.21 -0.68 2.47
CA HIS A 305 12.53 -1.87 2.92
C HIS A 305 11.05 -1.82 2.55
N ARG A 306 10.60 -2.81 1.78
CA ARG A 306 9.19 -3.06 1.53
C ARG A 306 8.53 -3.72 2.74
N VAL A 307 7.20 -3.71 2.77
CA VAL A 307 6.42 -4.45 3.75
C VAL A 307 6.80 -5.94 3.72
N ASP A 308 7.30 -6.43 4.86
CA ASP A 308 7.69 -7.82 5.01
C ASP A 308 6.47 -8.77 5.08
N GLU A 309 6.73 -10.08 4.99
CA GLU A 309 5.67 -11.09 5.03
C GLU A 309 4.92 -11.12 6.37
N GLU A 310 5.55 -10.75 7.49
CA GLU A 310 4.89 -10.73 8.80
C GLU A 310 3.84 -9.61 8.87
N LYS A 311 4.21 -8.40 8.46
CA LYS A 311 3.33 -7.23 8.38
C LYS A 311 2.26 -7.46 7.30
N LEU A 312 2.62 -8.06 6.17
CA LEU A 312 1.66 -8.44 5.12
C LEU A 312 0.60 -9.43 5.62
N ARG A 313 0.98 -10.43 6.43
CA ARG A 313 0.01 -11.34 7.10
C ARG A 313 -0.96 -10.58 7.99
N LYS A 314 -0.46 -9.61 8.78
CA LYS A 314 -1.31 -8.79 9.66
C LYS A 314 -2.24 -7.85 8.85
N VAL A 315 -1.75 -7.28 7.74
CA VAL A 315 -2.56 -6.51 6.78
C VAL A 315 -3.69 -7.37 6.20
N ARG A 316 -3.36 -8.55 5.67
CA ARG A 316 -4.34 -9.51 5.14
C ARG A 316 -5.36 -9.95 6.18
N HIS A 317 -4.97 -10.04 7.46
CA HIS A 317 -5.87 -10.34 8.57
C HIS A 317 -6.94 -9.25 8.77
N LEU A 318 -6.55 -7.97 8.68
CA LEU A 318 -7.48 -6.84 8.77
C LEU A 318 -8.46 -6.77 7.60
N ASP A 319 -8.05 -7.23 6.41
CA ASP A 319 -8.85 -7.21 5.18
C ASP A 319 -9.31 -5.80 4.79
N LEU A 320 -8.40 -4.83 4.93
CA LEU A 320 -8.56 -3.49 4.42
C LEU A 320 -7.68 -3.34 3.17
N PRO A 321 -8.13 -2.60 2.14
CA PRO A 321 -7.27 -2.23 1.01
C PRO A 321 -5.97 -1.59 1.52
N THR A 322 -4.83 -2.16 1.15
CA THR A 322 -3.51 -1.64 1.55
C THR A 322 -2.66 -1.42 0.32
N LEU A 323 -2.28 -0.17 0.11
CA LEU A 323 -1.42 0.27 -0.95
C LEU A 323 0.01 0.48 -0.42
N GLU A 324 1.01 0.00 -1.14
CA GLU A 324 2.41 0.36 -0.89
C GLU A 324 2.86 1.38 -1.95
N ILE A 325 3.58 2.41 -1.51
CA ILE A 325 4.27 3.38 -2.35
C ILE A 325 5.77 3.12 -2.21
N ASP A 326 6.37 2.48 -3.21
CA ASP A 326 7.79 2.17 -3.30
C ASP A 326 8.58 3.31 -3.96
N LEU A 327 9.22 4.13 -3.14
CA LEU A 327 10.12 5.21 -3.57
C LEU A 327 11.54 4.71 -3.90
N GLY A 328 11.93 3.52 -3.47
CA GLY A 328 13.26 2.95 -3.74
C GLY A 328 13.46 2.62 -5.22
N SER A 329 12.37 2.27 -5.90
CA SER A 329 12.36 2.02 -7.34
C SER A 329 12.56 3.28 -8.20
N MET A 330 12.52 4.48 -7.59
CA MET A 330 12.57 5.76 -8.30
C MET A 330 14.00 6.34 -8.26
N GLY A 331 14.75 6.13 -9.34
CA GLY A 331 16.09 6.71 -9.48
C GLY A 331 16.08 8.24 -9.66
N GLY A 332 17.16 8.90 -9.24
CA GLY A 332 17.43 10.33 -9.51
C GLY A 332 17.32 11.27 -8.30
N ARG A 333 17.68 12.55 -8.51
CA ARG A 333 17.41 13.66 -7.55
C ARG A 333 15.94 14.05 -7.70
N LEU A 334 15.13 13.78 -6.67
CA LEU A 334 13.71 14.09 -6.62
C LEU A 334 13.50 15.44 -5.95
N THR A 335 12.72 16.33 -6.57
CA THR A 335 12.28 17.57 -5.92
C THR A 335 10.98 17.34 -5.14
N LEU A 336 10.63 18.24 -4.24
CA LEU A 336 9.37 18.18 -3.49
C LEU A 336 8.15 18.16 -4.41
N ASP A 337 8.15 18.97 -5.47
CA ASP A 337 7.07 19.00 -6.47
C ASP A 337 6.99 17.68 -7.25
N GLY A 338 8.15 17.14 -7.65
CA GLY A 338 8.23 15.83 -8.28
C GLY A 338 7.69 14.71 -7.39
N LEU A 339 8.06 14.70 -6.11
CA LEU A 339 7.53 13.74 -5.12
C LEU A 339 6.02 13.91 -4.96
N ARG A 340 5.51 15.14 -4.86
CA ARG A 340 4.08 15.40 -4.74
C ARG A 340 3.30 14.86 -5.94
N LYS A 341 3.76 15.18 -7.15
CA LYS A 341 3.14 14.70 -8.39
C LYS A 341 3.12 13.17 -8.44
N LEU A 342 4.21 12.53 -8.03
CA LEU A 342 4.30 11.08 -8.01
C LEU A 342 3.35 10.45 -6.97
N VAL A 343 3.38 10.95 -5.74
CA VAL A 343 2.59 10.43 -4.62
C VAL A 343 1.10 10.68 -4.84
N VAL A 344 0.70 11.82 -5.39
CA VAL A 344 -0.70 12.21 -5.52
C VAL A 344 -1.28 11.79 -6.87
N ASP A 345 -0.61 12.09 -7.97
CA ASP A 345 -1.17 11.94 -9.33
C ASP A 345 -0.62 10.72 -10.08
N GLY A 346 0.61 10.28 -9.76
CA GLY A 346 1.26 9.14 -10.38
C GLY A 346 0.66 7.80 -9.97
N THR A 347 0.96 6.75 -10.73
CA THR A 347 0.72 5.35 -10.32
C THR A 347 2.02 4.55 -10.26
N GLU A 348 3.13 5.16 -10.68
CA GLU A 348 4.45 4.55 -10.63
C GLU A 348 4.87 4.27 -9.18
N GLY A 349 5.48 3.10 -8.95
CA GLY A 349 5.87 2.64 -7.62
C GLY A 349 4.70 2.33 -6.67
N LYS A 350 3.44 2.43 -7.11
CA LYS A 350 2.29 2.08 -6.28
C LYS A 350 1.81 0.66 -6.57
N GLN A 351 1.62 -0.14 -5.54
CA GLN A 351 1.09 -1.49 -5.68
C GLN A 351 0.12 -1.86 -4.57
N TRP A 352 -0.92 -2.62 -4.92
CA TRP A 352 -1.85 -3.17 -3.93
C TRP A 352 -1.23 -4.38 -3.26
N LEU A 353 -0.91 -4.27 -1.97
CA LEU A 353 -0.47 -5.39 -1.15
C LEU A 353 -1.63 -6.33 -0.78
N HIS A 354 -2.81 -5.74 -0.59
CA HIS A 354 -4.05 -6.46 -0.32
C HIS A 354 -5.25 -5.63 -0.79
N HIS A 355 -6.25 -6.30 -1.38
CA HIS A 355 -7.53 -5.66 -1.69
C HIS A 355 -8.68 -6.69 -1.58
N PRO A 356 -9.70 -6.46 -0.73
CA PRO A 356 -10.77 -7.44 -0.49
C PRO A 356 -11.53 -7.87 -1.75
N ALA A 357 -11.76 -6.94 -2.68
CA ALA A 357 -12.46 -7.23 -3.93
C ALA A 357 -11.76 -8.31 -4.79
N LEU A 358 -10.43 -8.42 -4.75
CA LEU A 358 -9.68 -9.39 -5.57
C LEU A 358 -10.05 -10.83 -5.22
N ARG A 359 -10.35 -11.12 -3.95
CA ARG A 359 -10.76 -12.46 -3.51
C ARG A 359 -12.10 -12.87 -4.13
N THR A 360 -13.10 -11.99 -4.05
CA THR A 360 -14.42 -12.24 -4.63
C THR A 360 -14.32 -12.39 -6.14
N ARG A 361 -13.52 -11.55 -6.80
CA ARG A 361 -13.27 -11.65 -8.24
C ARG A 361 -12.62 -12.96 -8.63
N ARG A 362 -11.57 -13.38 -7.92
CA ARG A 362 -10.92 -14.67 -8.16
C ARG A 362 -11.89 -15.84 -8.12
N ALA A 363 -12.79 -15.87 -7.13
CA ALA A 363 -13.80 -16.92 -7.02
C ALA A 363 -14.77 -16.94 -8.21
N VAL A 364 -15.23 -15.77 -8.67
CA VAL A 364 -16.08 -15.64 -9.85
C VAL A 364 -15.34 -16.11 -11.11
N LEU A 365 -14.08 -15.72 -11.28
CA LEU A 365 -13.31 -16.14 -12.45
C LEU A 365 -13.05 -17.66 -12.45
N ARG A 366 -12.74 -18.27 -11.29
CA ARG A 366 -12.61 -19.74 -11.18
C ARG A 366 -13.90 -20.46 -11.58
N TYR A 367 -15.06 -19.91 -11.22
CA TYR A 367 -16.34 -20.46 -11.65
C TYR A 367 -16.52 -20.35 -13.18
N LYS A 368 -16.30 -19.16 -13.75
CA LYS A 368 -16.36 -18.96 -15.21
C LYS A 368 -15.40 -19.88 -15.97
N LEU A 369 -14.19 -20.06 -15.45
CA LEU A 369 -13.17 -20.93 -16.03
C LEU A 369 -13.65 -22.40 -16.02
N ARG A 370 -14.22 -22.88 -14.92
CA ARG A 370 -14.77 -24.25 -14.82
C ARG A 370 -15.88 -24.53 -15.81
N GLU A 371 -16.73 -23.54 -16.09
CA GLU A 371 -17.86 -23.65 -17.01
C GLU A 371 -17.50 -23.32 -18.47
N HIS A 372 -16.25 -22.96 -18.76
CA HIS A 372 -15.83 -22.58 -20.11
C HIS A 372 -15.89 -23.77 -21.08
N ALA A 373 -16.33 -23.55 -22.32
CA ALA A 373 -16.59 -24.62 -23.28
C ALA A 373 -15.34 -25.46 -23.59
N GLU A 374 -14.19 -24.82 -23.83
CA GLU A 374 -12.90 -25.50 -24.00
C GLU A 374 -12.52 -26.32 -22.78
N VAL A 375 -12.87 -25.80 -21.59
CA VAL A 375 -12.54 -26.44 -20.33
C VAL A 375 -13.34 -27.73 -20.17
N LEU A 376 -14.63 -27.68 -20.46
CA LEU A 376 -15.51 -28.83 -20.45
C LEU A 376 -15.16 -29.85 -21.55
N ALA A 377 -14.76 -29.38 -22.74
CA ALA A 377 -14.34 -30.22 -23.86
C ALA A 377 -13.10 -31.06 -23.52
N TYR A 378 -12.05 -30.44 -22.96
CA TYR A 378 -10.86 -31.18 -22.54
C TYR A 378 -11.21 -32.21 -21.43
N GLN A 379 -12.08 -31.84 -20.46
CA GLN A 379 -12.47 -32.75 -19.38
C GLN A 379 -13.19 -33.98 -19.93
N ALA A 380 -14.14 -33.76 -20.85
CA ALA A 380 -14.87 -34.84 -21.49
C ALA A 380 -13.93 -35.77 -22.29
N TYR A 381 -12.98 -35.20 -23.03
CA TYR A 381 -11.99 -35.95 -23.79
C TYR A 381 -11.13 -36.84 -22.88
N ILE A 382 -10.57 -36.29 -21.80
CA ILE A 382 -9.74 -37.05 -20.84
C ILE A 382 -10.53 -38.20 -20.22
N ARG A 383 -11.76 -37.92 -19.79
CA ARG A 383 -12.66 -38.92 -19.19
C ARG A 383 -12.90 -40.08 -20.15
N ALA A 384 -13.13 -39.79 -21.43
CA ALA A 384 -13.33 -40.82 -22.44
C ALA A 384 -12.07 -41.70 -22.62
N HIS A 385 -10.88 -41.09 -22.69
CA HIS A 385 -9.62 -41.79 -22.90
C HIS A 385 -9.18 -42.64 -21.69
N ARG A 386 -9.48 -42.18 -20.47
CA ARG A 386 -9.13 -42.93 -19.25
C ARG A 386 -10.13 -44.03 -18.93
N ARG A 387 -11.35 -43.99 -19.49
CA ARG A 387 -12.47 -44.89 -19.12
C ARG A 387 -12.07 -46.36 -19.10
N GLU A 388 -11.43 -46.88 -20.15
CA GLU A 388 -11.03 -48.29 -20.23
C GLU A 388 -10.07 -48.69 -19.11
N ARG A 389 -9.08 -47.83 -18.82
CA ARG A 389 -8.11 -48.04 -17.74
C ARG A 389 -8.79 -48.03 -16.36
N LEU A 390 -9.73 -47.11 -16.14
CA LEU A 390 -10.46 -47.01 -14.87
C LEU A 390 -11.33 -48.25 -14.61
N LEU A 391 -11.88 -48.85 -15.67
CA LEU A 391 -12.68 -50.08 -15.58
C LEU A 391 -11.87 -51.34 -15.20
N GLN A 392 -10.54 -51.33 -15.38
CA GLN A 392 -9.68 -52.45 -14.99
C GLN A 392 -9.58 -52.61 -13.47
N THR A 393 -9.79 -51.53 -12.72
CA THR A 393 -9.77 -51.54 -11.26
C THR A 393 -11.21 -51.74 -10.72
N PRO A 394 -11.44 -52.71 -9.83
CA PRO A 394 -12.77 -52.96 -9.26
C PRO A 394 -13.34 -51.78 -8.49
N THR A 395 -14.67 -51.66 -8.47
CA THR A 395 -15.41 -50.61 -7.76
C THR A 395 -15.10 -50.52 -6.26
N SER A 396 -14.83 -51.65 -5.60
CA SER A 396 -14.45 -51.67 -4.18
C SER A 396 -13.12 -50.97 -3.90
N GLN A 397 -12.15 -51.12 -4.80
CA GLN A 397 -10.85 -50.46 -4.68
C GLN A 397 -10.95 -48.96 -4.94
N TRP A 398 -11.77 -48.55 -5.92
CA TRP A 398 -12.07 -47.14 -6.14
C TRP A 398 -12.83 -46.50 -4.98
N ALA A 399 -13.75 -47.23 -4.34
CA ALA A 399 -14.45 -46.77 -3.15
C ALA A 399 -13.49 -46.50 -1.98
N GLU A 400 -12.53 -47.39 -1.75
CA GLU A 400 -11.47 -47.20 -0.73
C GLU A 400 -10.61 -45.97 -1.04
N ARG A 401 -10.14 -45.85 -2.29
CA ARG A 401 -9.37 -44.68 -2.75
C ARG A 401 -10.13 -43.38 -2.57
N TYR A 402 -11.41 -43.37 -2.93
CA TYR A 402 -12.28 -42.20 -2.79
C TYR A 402 -12.37 -41.75 -1.33
N LEU A 403 -12.66 -42.67 -0.39
CA LEU A 403 -12.75 -42.33 1.03
C LEU A 403 -11.41 -41.85 1.61
N LEU A 404 -10.31 -42.48 1.22
CA LEU A 404 -8.96 -42.09 1.65
C LEU A 404 -8.62 -40.67 1.16
N ALA A 405 -8.79 -40.42 -0.13
CA ALA A 405 -8.51 -39.13 -0.75
C ALA A 405 -9.42 -38.03 -0.18
N LEU A 406 -10.72 -38.29 -0.05
CA LEU A 406 -11.66 -37.30 0.47
C LEU A 406 -11.36 -36.96 1.93
N ARG A 407 -10.96 -37.95 2.74
CA ARG A 407 -10.51 -37.71 4.11
C ARG A 407 -9.25 -36.86 4.12
N ALA A 408 -8.25 -37.19 3.31
CA ALA A 408 -7.00 -36.42 3.23
C ALA A 408 -7.26 -34.95 2.87
N PHE A 409 -8.12 -34.72 1.88
CA PHE A 409 -8.57 -33.39 1.47
C PHE A 409 -9.31 -32.65 2.61
N CYS A 410 -10.22 -33.33 3.32
CA CYS A 410 -10.91 -32.75 4.47
C CYS A 410 -9.96 -32.41 5.62
N ASP A 411 -9.01 -33.30 5.93
CA ASP A 411 -8.02 -33.12 6.98
C ASP A 411 -7.03 -31.98 6.64
N ALA A 412 -6.68 -31.82 5.36
CA ALA A 412 -5.90 -30.68 4.88
C ALA A 412 -6.68 -29.35 5.05
N ASN A 413 -7.95 -29.34 4.70
CA ASN A 413 -8.84 -28.19 4.94
C ASN A 413 -8.99 -27.84 6.43
N ILE A 414 -9.01 -28.82 7.34
CA ILE A 414 -9.01 -28.57 8.78
C ILE A 414 -7.66 -28.06 9.29
N ARG A 415 -6.54 -28.53 8.73
CA ARG A 415 -5.22 -27.94 9.01
C ARG A 415 -5.19 -26.47 8.62
N ILE A 416 -5.72 -26.15 7.44
CA ILE A 416 -5.92 -24.77 6.99
C ILE A 416 -6.81 -24.01 7.97
N GLU A 417 -7.95 -24.54 8.40
CA GLU A 417 -8.83 -23.85 9.36
C GLU A 417 -8.14 -23.59 10.71
N ARG A 418 -7.31 -24.52 11.19
CA ARG A 418 -6.53 -24.35 12.42
C ARG A 418 -5.47 -23.27 12.25
N LEU A 419 -4.72 -23.27 11.15
CA LEU A 419 -3.77 -22.21 10.81
C LEU A 419 -4.49 -20.86 10.68
N ARG A 420 -5.67 -20.83 10.05
CA ARG A 420 -6.53 -19.64 9.95
C ARG A 420 -6.89 -19.05 11.31
N LYS A 421 -7.01 -19.86 12.36
CA LYS A 421 -7.27 -19.37 13.73
C LYS A 421 -6.03 -18.76 14.39
N THR A 422 -4.83 -19.27 14.06
CA THR A 422 -3.58 -18.83 14.69
C THR A 422 -2.89 -17.69 13.95
N GLU A 423 -2.86 -17.75 12.62
CA GLU A 423 -2.14 -16.77 11.79
C GLU A 423 -3.11 -15.86 11.01
N GLY A 424 -4.42 -16.20 10.95
CA GLY A 424 -5.51 -15.35 10.44
C GLY A 424 -6.38 -15.96 9.30
N PRO A 425 -7.68 -15.63 9.21
CA PRO A 425 -8.61 -16.39 8.39
C PRO A 425 -8.55 -16.12 6.87
N ARG A 426 -7.60 -15.36 6.31
CA ARG A 426 -7.77 -14.83 4.95
C ARG A 426 -6.65 -15.12 3.93
N TYR A 427 -5.55 -15.76 4.34
CA TYR A 427 -4.44 -16.09 3.42
C TYR A 427 -4.36 -17.57 3.02
N LEU A 428 -4.99 -18.47 3.78
CA LEU A 428 -5.17 -19.87 3.36
C LEU A 428 -6.59 -20.03 2.83
N GLU A 429 -6.73 -20.05 1.51
CA GLU A 429 -7.97 -20.49 0.90
C GLU A 429 -8.18 -21.95 1.28
N HIS A 430 -9.43 -22.31 1.58
CA HIS A 430 -9.76 -23.72 1.66
C HIS A 430 -9.47 -24.33 0.29
N LEU A 431 -8.88 -25.50 0.31
CA LEU A 431 -8.76 -26.35 -0.87
C LEU A 431 -10.17 -26.57 -1.43
N ASP A 432 -10.32 -26.29 -2.71
CA ASP A 432 -11.54 -26.44 -3.50
C ASP A 432 -11.34 -27.56 -4.55
N GLU A 433 -12.27 -27.70 -5.49
CA GLU A 433 -12.20 -28.77 -6.50
C GLU A 433 -11.04 -28.61 -7.51
N ASP A 434 -10.35 -27.48 -7.49
CA ASP A 434 -9.22 -27.19 -8.37
C ASP A 434 -7.86 -27.45 -7.70
N SER A 435 -7.85 -27.84 -6.42
CA SER A 435 -6.60 -28.13 -5.70
C SER A 435 -6.02 -29.49 -6.06
N GLU A 436 -4.69 -29.64 -5.96
CA GLU A 436 -4.01 -30.93 -6.19
C GLU A 436 -4.54 -32.02 -5.26
N GLU A 437 -4.89 -31.68 -4.02
CA GLU A 437 -5.46 -32.60 -3.04
C GLU A 437 -6.86 -33.12 -3.43
N TRP A 438 -7.58 -32.39 -4.29
CA TRP A 438 -8.86 -32.85 -4.83
C TRP A 438 -8.70 -33.79 -6.03
N ALA A 439 -7.55 -33.80 -6.71
CA ALA A 439 -7.36 -34.55 -7.95
C ALA A 439 -7.65 -36.06 -7.79
N GLU A 440 -7.23 -36.67 -6.68
CA GLU A 440 -7.52 -38.08 -6.38
C GLU A 440 -8.99 -38.33 -6.03
N VAL A 441 -9.67 -37.36 -5.41
CA VAL A 441 -11.12 -37.45 -5.15
C VAL A 441 -11.88 -37.45 -6.48
N ALA A 442 -11.53 -36.51 -7.37
CA ALA A 442 -12.12 -36.40 -8.70
C ALA A 442 -11.87 -37.66 -9.54
N LEU A 443 -10.64 -38.18 -9.54
CA LEU A 443 -10.28 -39.41 -10.27
C LEU A 443 -11.07 -40.62 -9.78
N ALA A 444 -11.18 -40.80 -8.45
CA ALA A 444 -11.93 -41.92 -7.89
C ALA A 444 -13.44 -41.78 -8.14
N ALA A 445 -14.00 -40.57 -8.08
CA ALA A 445 -15.39 -40.31 -8.44
C ALA A 445 -15.67 -40.60 -9.93
N GLU A 446 -14.79 -40.16 -10.83
CA GLU A 446 -14.85 -40.44 -12.27
C GLU A 446 -14.80 -41.95 -12.54
N ALA A 447 -13.92 -42.68 -11.84
CA ALA A 447 -13.82 -44.12 -11.97
C ALA A 447 -15.10 -44.84 -11.54
N LEU A 448 -15.71 -44.42 -10.42
CA LEU A 448 -17.00 -44.94 -9.97
C LEU A 448 -18.10 -44.66 -11.00
N GLU A 449 -18.11 -43.47 -11.60
CA GLU A 449 -19.05 -43.12 -12.68
C GLU A 449 -18.84 -43.97 -13.93
N ALA A 450 -17.59 -44.31 -14.27
CA ALA A 450 -17.29 -45.23 -15.38
C ALA A 450 -17.92 -46.61 -15.16
N HIS A 451 -18.01 -47.07 -13.90
CA HIS A 451 -18.70 -48.30 -13.46
C HIS A 451 -20.22 -48.14 -13.28
N GLY A 452 -20.80 -46.98 -13.63
CA GLY A 452 -22.24 -46.71 -13.50
C GLY A 452 -22.69 -46.30 -12.10
N VAL A 453 -21.75 -45.97 -11.20
CA VAL A 453 -22.02 -45.51 -9.84
C VAL A 453 -21.85 -43.99 -9.80
N HIS A 454 -22.97 -43.26 -9.88
CA HIS A 454 -22.98 -41.81 -10.04
C HIS A 454 -23.05 -41.03 -8.72
N GLY A 455 -22.73 -39.73 -8.79
CA GLY A 455 -22.94 -38.76 -7.71
C GLY A 455 -21.72 -38.51 -6.83
N GLY A 456 -20.60 -39.21 -7.07
CA GLY A 456 -19.37 -39.09 -6.28
C GLY A 456 -18.72 -37.70 -6.33
N ALA A 457 -18.82 -37.00 -7.47
CA ALA A 457 -18.25 -35.67 -7.64
C ALA A 457 -19.18 -34.53 -7.21
N GLU A 458 -20.45 -34.81 -6.87
CA GLU A 458 -21.40 -33.77 -6.50
C GLU A 458 -20.97 -33.05 -5.21
N HIS A 459 -20.96 -31.71 -5.24
CA HIS A 459 -20.52 -30.88 -4.10
C HIS A 459 -21.23 -31.27 -2.79
N VAL A 460 -22.56 -31.43 -2.80
CA VAL A 460 -23.32 -31.82 -1.59
C VAL A 460 -22.90 -33.21 -1.07
N PHE A 461 -22.60 -34.13 -1.97
CA PHE A 461 -22.21 -35.49 -1.62
C PHE A 461 -20.83 -35.50 -0.96
N ALA A 462 -19.83 -34.96 -1.65
CA ALA A 462 -18.44 -35.01 -1.23
C ALA A 462 -18.13 -34.03 -0.08
N ARG A 463 -18.76 -32.85 -0.01
CA ARG A 463 -18.47 -31.83 1.00
C ARG A 463 -19.37 -31.90 2.24
N THR A 464 -20.54 -32.53 2.15
CA THR A 464 -21.51 -32.55 3.26
C THR A 464 -21.88 -33.96 3.71
N ILE A 465 -22.36 -34.82 2.80
CA ILE A 465 -22.92 -36.13 3.17
C ILE A 465 -21.81 -37.08 3.65
N VAL A 466 -20.79 -37.32 2.82
CA VAL A 466 -19.74 -38.30 3.11
C VAL A 466 -18.89 -37.89 4.33
N PRO A 467 -18.43 -36.64 4.51
CA PRO A 467 -17.66 -36.25 5.70
C PRO A 467 -18.42 -36.44 7.02
N ARG A 468 -19.74 -36.22 7.03
CA ARG A 468 -20.59 -36.49 8.20
C ARG A 468 -20.70 -37.99 8.51
N ILE A 469 -20.87 -38.83 7.49
CA ILE A 469 -20.91 -40.29 7.66
C ILE A 469 -19.55 -40.80 8.15
N LEU A 470 -18.45 -40.35 7.55
CA LEU A 470 -17.09 -40.67 8.01
C LEU A 470 -16.87 -40.24 9.46
N SER A 471 -17.37 -39.06 9.85
CA SER A 471 -17.27 -38.58 11.22
C SER A 471 -18.00 -39.50 12.21
N ILE A 472 -19.18 -40.00 11.83
CA ILE A 472 -19.96 -40.97 12.61
C ILE A 472 -19.20 -42.30 12.72
N GLN A 473 -18.68 -42.82 11.60
CA GLN A 473 -17.97 -44.10 11.55
C GLN A 473 -16.68 -44.09 12.38
N LEU A 474 -15.90 -43.01 12.29
CA LEU A 474 -14.57 -42.91 12.90
C LEU A 474 -14.57 -42.28 14.30
N ASN A 475 -15.73 -41.83 14.78
CA ASN A 475 -15.88 -41.08 16.03
C ASN A 475 -14.92 -39.88 16.15
N THR A 476 -14.77 -39.11 15.07
CA THR A 476 -13.93 -37.91 15.03
C THR A 476 -14.49 -36.90 14.02
N GLY A 477 -14.05 -35.65 14.03
CA GLY A 477 -14.45 -34.67 13.01
C GLY A 477 -13.67 -34.88 11.71
N VAL A 478 -14.34 -35.33 10.64
CA VAL A 478 -13.79 -35.34 9.28
C VAL A 478 -14.34 -34.14 8.52
N GLY A 479 -13.47 -33.19 8.19
CA GLY A 479 -13.88 -31.91 7.61
C GLY A 479 -14.53 -30.94 8.62
N TYR A 480 -14.45 -31.26 9.91
CA TYR A 480 -14.93 -30.42 11.02
C TYR A 480 -13.86 -30.31 12.10
N ALA A 481 -13.64 -29.11 12.65
CA ALA A 481 -12.68 -28.86 13.74
C ALA A 481 -13.20 -29.35 15.11
N VAL A 482 -13.61 -30.61 15.20
CA VAL A 482 -14.15 -31.27 16.39
C VAL A 482 -13.49 -32.63 16.61
N SER A 483 -13.56 -33.16 17.83
CA SER A 483 -12.80 -34.35 18.23
C SER A 483 -13.64 -35.60 18.48
N SER A 484 -14.95 -35.55 18.20
CA SER A 484 -15.87 -36.66 18.46
C SER A 484 -17.10 -36.64 17.55
N ALA A 485 -17.71 -37.81 17.29
CA ALA A 485 -18.92 -37.90 16.47
C ALA A 485 -20.10 -37.13 17.09
N ILE A 486 -20.23 -37.10 18.42
CA ILE A 486 -21.36 -36.42 19.07
C ILE A 486 -21.41 -34.91 18.74
N GLN A 487 -20.25 -34.27 18.57
CA GLN A 487 -20.20 -32.85 18.19
C GLN A 487 -20.74 -32.64 16.76
N VAL A 488 -20.42 -33.55 15.84
CA VAL A 488 -20.97 -33.54 14.47
C VAL A 488 -22.46 -33.86 14.48
N VAL A 489 -22.88 -34.87 15.25
CA VAL A 489 -24.29 -35.25 15.41
C VAL A 489 -25.10 -34.10 16.01
N ASN A 490 -24.59 -33.36 16.99
CA ASN A 490 -25.25 -32.17 17.51
C ASN A 490 -25.46 -31.10 16.44
N ALA A 491 -24.48 -30.88 15.54
CA ALA A 491 -24.65 -29.97 14.42
C ALA A 491 -25.72 -30.46 13.43
N ILE A 492 -25.77 -31.77 13.16
CA ILE A 492 -26.83 -32.40 12.36
C ILE A 492 -28.21 -32.19 13.01
N MET A 493 -28.34 -32.42 14.32
CA MET A 493 -29.63 -32.25 15.03
C MET A 493 -30.13 -30.80 15.02
N ASN A 494 -29.24 -29.82 14.92
CA ASN A 494 -29.59 -28.40 14.89
C ASN A 494 -29.81 -27.84 13.47
N THR A 495 -29.79 -28.71 12.46
CA THR A 495 -29.98 -28.34 11.06
C THR A 495 -31.45 -27.95 10.81
N ARG A 496 -31.71 -26.79 10.18
CA ARG A 496 -33.06 -26.20 10.03
C ARG A 496 -33.45 -25.81 8.59
N SER A 497 -32.66 -26.13 7.57
CA SER A 497 -33.02 -25.80 6.18
C SER A 497 -33.50 -27.02 5.41
N ASP A 498 -34.55 -26.82 4.61
CA ASP A 498 -35.26 -27.86 3.85
C ASP A 498 -34.31 -28.71 2.98
N ASN A 499 -33.30 -28.07 2.37
CA ASN A 499 -32.30 -28.75 1.53
C ASN A 499 -31.31 -29.62 2.31
N SER A 500 -31.28 -29.53 3.63
CA SER A 500 -30.33 -30.27 4.48
C SER A 500 -31.02 -31.27 5.41
N THR A 501 -32.30 -31.05 5.72
CA THR A 501 -33.16 -32.02 6.43
C THR A 501 -33.43 -33.27 5.62
N GLN A 502 -33.45 -33.18 4.29
CA GLN A 502 -33.67 -34.33 3.40
C GLN A 502 -32.60 -35.42 3.58
N TRP A 503 -31.39 -35.07 4.02
CA TRP A 503 -30.28 -36.01 4.22
C TRP A 503 -30.28 -36.70 5.59
N LEU A 504 -31.18 -36.33 6.51
CA LEU A 504 -31.18 -36.85 7.88
C LEU A 504 -31.36 -38.37 7.95
N SER A 505 -32.10 -38.96 7.00
CA SER A 505 -32.26 -40.41 6.92
C SER A 505 -30.93 -41.13 6.69
N PHE A 506 -29.99 -40.56 5.93
CA PHE A 506 -28.64 -41.12 5.78
C PHE A 506 -27.88 -41.15 7.11
N TYR A 507 -27.93 -40.07 7.88
CA TYR A 507 -27.20 -39.98 9.14
C TYR A 507 -27.79 -40.89 10.22
N LEU A 508 -29.11 -41.09 10.23
CA LEU A 508 -29.76 -42.08 11.10
C LEU A 508 -29.35 -43.51 10.75
N ILE A 509 -29.26 -43.84 9.45
CA ILE A 509 -28.76 -45.14 8.99
C ILE A 509 -27.30 -45.33 9.43
N ALA A 510 -26.44 -44.33 9.19
CA ALA A 510 -25.04 -44.37 9.61
C ALA A 510 -24.90 -44.55 11.14
N ALA A 511 -25.63 -43.77 11.93
CA ALA A 511 -25.60 -43.83 13.39
C ALA A 511 -25.96 -45.23 13.91
N LYS A 512 -26.96 -45.88 13.29
CA LYS A 512 -27.35 -47.25 13.60
C LYS A 512 -26.31 -48.27 13.13
N SER A 513 -25.84 -48.16 11.89
CA SER A 513 -24.90 -49.12 11.28
C SER A 513 -23.52 -49.12 11.96
N PHE A 514 -23.08 -47.99 12.51
CA PHE A 514 -21.78 -47.85 13.18
C PHE A 514 -21.86 -47.80 14.71
N ASP A 515 -23.05 -48.02 15.28
CA ASP A 515 -23.29 -48.04 16.73
C ASP A 515 -22.73 -46.80 17.45
N VAL A 516 -22.99 -45.60 16.89
CA VAL A 516 -22.38 -44.36 17.39
C VAL A 516 -22.79 -44.02 18.83
N GLU A 517 -23.98 -44.47 19.25
CA GLU A 517 -24.52 -44.26 20.60
C GLU A 517 -23.60 -44.81 21.71
N ARG A 518 -22.77 -45.83 21.42
CA ARG A 518 -21.82 -46.39 22.39
C ARG A 518 -20.76 -45.37 22.86
N HIS A 519 -20.56 -44.29 22.11
CA HIS A 519 -19.63 -43.22 22.43
C HIS A 519 -20.30 -42.04 23.14
N PHE A 520 -21.61 -42.09 23.38
CA PHE A 520 -22.38 -41.00 23.94
C PHE A 520 -22.60 -41.18 25.45
N ARG A 521 -22.72 -40.05 26.16
CA ARG A 521 -23.17 -40.04 27.55
C ARG A 521 -24.67 -40.36 27.62
N PRO A 522 -25.20 -40.87 28.75
CA PRO A 522 -26.62 -41.22 28.88
C PRO A 522 -27.59 -40.08 28.52
N GLU A 523 -27.25 -38.85 28.90
CA GLU A 523 -28.03 -37.65 28.54
C GLU A 523 -28.04 -37.36 27.03
N GLN A 524 -26.91 -37.60 26.35
CA GLN A 524 -26.76 -37.41 24.91
C GLN A 524 -27.51 -38.50 24.15
N VAL A 525 -27.48 -39.75 24.65
CA VAL A 525 -28.29 -40.85 24.10
C VAL A 525 -29.78 -40.53 24.17
N ARG A 526 -30.28 -40.03 25.31
CA ARG A 526 -31.69 -39.62 25.44
C ARG A 526 -32.06 -38.56 24.40
N ARG A 527 -31.29 -37.46 24.36
CA ARG A 527 -31.52 -36.37 23.39
C ARG A 527 -31.48 -36.84 21.94
N PHE A 528 -30.52 -37.69 21.58
CA PHE A 528 -30.40 -38.24 20.23
C PHE A 528 -31.60 -39.12 19.86
N ARG A 529 -32.08 -39.95 20.79
CA ARG A 529 -33.24 -40.80 20.58
C ARG A 529 -34.53 -40.00 20.44
N ASP A 530 -34.72 -38.96 21.26
CA ASP A 530 -35.88 -38.07 21.16
C ASP A 530 -35.90 -37.37 19.79
N TRP A 531 -34.76 -36.84 19.35
CA TRP A 531 -34.61 -36.25 18.03
C TRP A 531 -34.86 -37.27 16.90
N ARG A 532 -34.33 -38.49 17.02
CA ARG A 532 -34.56 -39.57 16.05
C ARG A 532 -36.04 -39.91 15.92
N VAL A 533 -36.78 -39.96 17.02
CA VAL A 533 -38.24 -40.23 17.00
C VAL A 533 -38.95 -39.16 16.18
N GLU A 534 -38.61 -37.89 16.38
CA GLU A 534 -39.20 -36.79 15.63
C GLU A 534 -38.86 -36.87 14.13
N VAL A 535 -37.60 -37.09 13.76
CA VAL A 535 -37.21 -37.23 12.34
C VAL A 535 -37.91 -38.42 11.68
N VAL A 536 -38.02 -39.55 12.40
CA VAL A 536 -38.72 -40.73 11.88
C VAL A 536 -40.21 -40.47 11.68
N ARG A 537 -40.85 -39.75 12.61
CA ARG A 537 -42.26 -39.33 12.49
C ARG A 537 -42.48 -38.51 11.21
N GLN A 538 -41.64 -37.51 10.97
CA GLN A 538 -41.72 -36.67 9.76
C GLN A 538 -41.54 -37.46 8.47
N ILE A 539 -40.61 -38.43 8.46
CA ILE A 539 -40.42 -39.36 7.34
C ILE A 539 -41.66 -40.23 7.11
N ASP A 540 -42.25 -40.77 8.18
CA ASP A 540 -43.42 -41.65 8.10
C ASP A 540 -44.68 -40.87 7.68
N GLU A 541 -44.74 -39.57 8.00
CA GLU A 541 -45.77 -38.63 7.51
C GLU A 541 -45.55 -38.18 6.05
N GLY A 542 -44.41 -38.54 5.45
CA GLY A 542 -44.09 -38.21 4.06
C GLY A 542 -43.74 -36.73 3.84
N ALA A 543 -43.27 -36.02 4.87
CA ALA A 543 -42.87 -34.62 4.77
C ALA A 543 -41.77 -34.45 3.69
N PRO A 544 -42.02 -33.71 2.59
CA PRO A 544 -41.12 -33.67 1.43
C PRO A 544 -39.67 -33.29 1.76
N GLU A 545 -39.48 -32.38 2.71
CA GLU A 545 -38.18 -31.89 3.18
C GLU A 545 -37.38 -32.90 4.02
N TYR A 546 -37.97 -34.05 4.37
CA TYR A 546 -37.31 -35.18 5.05
C TYR A 546 -37.08 -36.38 4.13
N LEU A 547 -37.59 -36.34 2.89
CA LEU A 547 -37.47 -37.40 1.91
C LEU A 547 -36.26 -37.16 1.01
N ARG A 548 -35.33 -38.12 0.97
CA ARG A 548 -34.12 -38.04 0.16
C ARG A 548 -34.33 -38.58 -1.26
N PRO A 549 -33.64 -38.04 -2.28
CA PRO A 549 -33.54 -38.69 -3.58
C PRO A 549 -32.74 -40.01 -3.49
N ALA A 550 -33.08 -40.98 -4.33
CA ALA A 550 -32.42 -42.29 -4.37
C ALA A 550 -31.00 -42.27 -4.96
N ARG A 551 -30.59 -41.18 -5.62
CA ARG A 551 -29.39 -41.13 -6.47
C ARG A 551 -28.07 -41.45 -5.74
N PHE A 552 -28.00 -41.20 -4.42
CA PHE A 552 -26.81 -41.50 -3.62
C PHE A 552 -26.84 -42.87 -2.93
N ASP A 553 -27.97 -43.60 -2.94
CA ASP A 553 -28.09 -44.86 -2.20
C ASP A 553 -27.11 -45.93 -2.72
N ALA A 554 -26.89 -45.99 -4.05
CA ALA A 554 -25.97 -46.94 -4.67
C ALA A 554 -24.51 -46.67 -4.29
N ILE A 555 -24.05 -45.43 -4.46
CA ILE A 555 -22.68 -45.04 -4.11
C ILE A 555 -22.42 -45.13 -2.60
N LEU A 556 -23.37 -44.73 -1.75
CA LEU A 556 -23.22 -44.88 -0.30
C LEU A 556 -23.20 -46.34 0.15
N SER A 557 -23.95 -47.23 -0.50
CA SER A 557 -23.90 -48.66 -0.22
C SER A 557 -22.54 -49.26 -0.58
N LEU A 558 -21.91 -48.76 -1.64
CA LEU A 558 -20.57 -49.16 -2.07
C LEU A 558 -19.47 -48.59 -1.14
N LEU A 559 -19.52 -47.29 -0.84
CA LEU A 559 -18.56 -46.63 0.06
C LEU A 559 -18.66 -47.15 1.49
N PHE A 560 -19.88 -47.44 1.97
CA PHE A 560 -20.15 -47.89 3.33
C PHE A 560 -21.00 -49.17 3.34
N PRO A 561 -20.40 -50.36 3.13
CA PRO A 561 -21.14 -51.62 3.05
C PRO A 561 -22.04 -51.91 4.26
N ALA A 562 -21.66 -51.46 5.46
CA ALA A 562 -22.47 -51.59 6.67
C ALA A 562 -23.81 -50.82 6.63
N MET A 563 -23.93 -49.82 5.76
CA MET A 563 -25.15 -49.03 5.55
C MET A 563 -26.08 -49.62 4.48
N ALA A 564 -25.58 -50.52 3.61
CA ALA A 564 -26.30 -51.01 2.44
C ALA A 564 -27.69 -51.59 2.78
N ARG A 565 -27.78 -52.40 3.85
CA ARG A 565 -29.06 -52.95 4.31
C ARG A 565 -30.05 -51.86 4.75
N GLY A 566 -29.57 -50.79 5.39
CA GLY A 566 -30.42 -49.68 5.83
C GLY A 566 -30.93 -48.84 4.67
N LEU A 567 -30.07 -48.60 3.66
CA LEU A 567 -30.40 -47.86 2.45
C LEU A 567 -31.41 -48.62 1.59
N ALA A 568 -31.21 -49.93 1.40
CA ALA A 568 -32.09 -50.80 0.60
C ALA A 568 -33.53 -50.89 1.14
N ASN A 569 -33.74 -50.63 2.43
CA ASN A 569 -35.08 -50.62 3.03
C ASN A 569 -35.98 -49.48 2.49
N GLY A 570 -35.42 -48.49 1.80
CA GLY A 570 -36.18 -47.40 1.16
C GLY A 570 -36.82 -46.39 2.11
N LYS A 571 -36.77 -46.60 3.43
CA LYS A 571 -37.34 -45.65 4.41
C LYS A 571 -36.68 -44.27 4.29
N GLY A 572 -37.50 -43.24 4.18
CA GLY A 572 -37.07 -41.85 3.98
C GLY A 572 -36.63 -41.53 2.56
N ARG A 573 -36.87 -42.41 1.58
CA ARG A 573 -36.65 -42.13 0.16
C ARG A 573 -37.89 -41.46 -0.43
N ALA A 574 -37.69 -40.43 -1.24
CA ALA A 574 -38.74 -39.88 -2.09
C ALA A 574 -39.23 -40.95 -3.07
N ALA A 575 -40.54 -40.96 -3.34
CA ALA A 575 -41.19 -41.91 -4.23
C ALA A 575 -40.64 -41.83 -5.66
#